data_AF-A0A552FVC4-F1
#
_entry.id   AF-A0A552FVC4-F1
#
_cell.length_a   1.000
_cell.length_b   1.000
_cell.length_c   1.000
_cell.angle_alpha   90.00
_cell.angle_beta   90.00
_cell.angle_gamma   90.00
#
_symmetry.space_group_name_H-M   'P 1'
#
loop_
_entity.id
_entity.type
_entity.pdbx_description
1 polymer ?
#
loop_
_entity_poly.entity_id
_entity_poly.type
_entity_poly.pdbx_seq_one_letter_code
_entity_poly.pdbx_strand_id
1 'polypeptide(L)'
;MAQQLGQYLNPQAASIEEYQEFLLEVLQAEIDSNSDPAVVYPILKRRQHLLDDTFAQLLQAYARYVFSQGKAEDVADIAEMIQNLCIDISEFPLGSRANNLEITITGYQTLLEVYIRDAFPYEWARLQNNLGLAYLYRIRGERADNLESAIAAYILSLEVYIRDAFPYEWARSQNNLGNAYISRIRGERADNLESAIAAYILSLEVYIRDSFPYDWAGTQTNLGIAYDNRIFGERADNLELAIAAYNLSLEVYTRDSFPYEWARSQNNLGIAYGNR
;
A
#
# COMPACT_ATOMS: atom_id res chain seq x y z
N MET A 1 -25.94 16.34 -10.24
CA MET A 1 -25.27 15.09 -9.80
C MET A 1 -26.08 13.84 -10.19
N ALA A 2 -27.40 13.79 -9.94
CA ALA A 2 -28.26 12.63 -10.28
C ALA A 2 -28.36 12.29 -11.79
N GLN A 3 -28.12 13.25 -12.69
CA GLN A 3 -28.42 13.08 -14.13
C GLN A 3 -27.27 12.45 -14.94
N GLN A 4 -26.08 12.26 -14.37
CA GLN A 4 -24.92 11.68 -15.07
C GLN A 4 -24.61 10.22 -14.71
N LEU A 5 -25.25 9.65 -13.68
CA LEU A 5 -25.00 8.27 -13.21
C LEU A 5 -26.00 7.23 -13.76
N GLY A 6 -27.05 7.67 -14.48
CA GLY A 6 -28.16 6.81 -14.90
C GLY A 6 -27.89 5.86 -16.08
N GLN A 7 -26.69 5.83 -16.66
CA GLN A 7 -26.40 5.03 -17.87
C GLN A 7 -25.71 3.68 -17.62
N TYR A 8 -25.45 3.29 -16.36
CA TYR A 8 -24.71 2.06 -16.05
C TYR A 8 -25.49 1.00 -15.25
N LEU A 9 -26.79 1.17 -15.04
CA LEU A 9 -27.52 0.31 -14.09
C LEU A 9 -28.03 -1.00 -14.72
N ASN A 10 -27.44 -2.09 -14.21
CA ASN A 10 -28.00 -3.44 -14.21
C ASN A 10 -29.27 -3.47 -13.34
N PRO A 11 -30.40 -4.07 -13.76
CA PRO A 11 -31.65 -4.10 -12.98
C PRO A 11 -31.60 -4.81 -11.61
N GLN A 12 -30.47 -5.42 -11.25
CA GLN A 12 -30.19 -6.02 -9.93
C GLN A 12 -29.27 -5.14 -9.05
N ALA A 13 -28.87 -3.95 -9.52
CA ALA A 13 -27.99 -3.04 -8.78
C ALA A 13 -28.77 -2.22 -7.74
N ALA A 14 -28.11 -1.92 -6.62
CA ALA A 14 -28.57 -0.95 -5.62
C ALA A 14 -28.91 0.40 -6.27
N SER A 15 -29.85 1.15 -5.68
CA SER A 15 -30.23 2.46 -6.23
C SER A 15 -29.13 3.50 -5.97
N ILE A 16 -29.11 4.57 -6.76
CA ILE A 16 -28.14 5.67 -6.57
C ILE A 16 -28.31 6.28 -5.17
N GLU A 17 -29.55 6.38 -4.69
CA GLU A 17 -29.86 6.84 -3.34
C GLU A 17 -29.22 5.94 -2.27
N GLU A 18 -29.25 4.62 -2.44
CA GLU A 18 -28.63 3.69 -1.49
C GLU A 18 -27.10 3.87 -1.39
N TYR A 19 -26.43 4.11 -2.52
CA TYR A 19 -24.99 4.42 -2.54
C TYR A 19 -24.68 5.78 -1.90
N GLN A 20 -25.54 6.79 -2.11
CA GLN A 20 -25.37 8.11 -1.50
C GLN A 20 -25.58 8.05 0.01
N GLU A 21 -26.60 7.36 0.48
CA GLU A 21 -26.82 7.12 1.90
C GLU A 21 -25.64 6.39 2.53
N PHE A 22 -25.10 5.37 1.85
CA PHE A 22 -23.92 4.65 2.31
C PHE A 22 -22.69 5.54 2.41
N LEU A 23 -22.41 6.34 1.36
CA LEU A 23 -21.27 7.26 1.36
C LEU A 23 -21.38 8.26 2.52
N LEU A 24 -22.54 8.88 2.72
CA LEU A 24 -22.73 9.84 3.82
C LEU A 24 -22.63 9.16 5.19
N GLU A 25 -23.20 7.96 5.34
CA GLU A 25 -23.13 7.20 6.59
C GLU A 25 -21.69 6.86 6.97
N VAL A 26 -20.88 6.40 6.01
CA VAL A 26 -19.49 6.02 6.29
C VAL A 26 -18.61 7.25 6.52
N LEU A 27 -18.78 8.33 5.75
CA LEU A 27 -18.04 9.58 5.94
C LEU A 27 -18.37 10.23 7.30
N GLN A 28 -19.63 10.18 7.74
CA GLN A 28 -20.00 10.65 9.07
C GLN A 28 -19.32 9.83 10.17
N ALA A 29 -19.24 8.50 10.00
CA ALA A 29 -18.58 7.62 10.95
C ALA A 29 -17.06 7.86 11.02
N GLU A 30 -16.41 8.14 9.90
CA GLU A 30 -14.99 8.54 9.85
C GLU A 30 -14.74 9.76 10.73
N ILE A 31 -15.56 10.82 10.57
CA ILE A 31 -15.44 12.04 11.37
C ILE A 31 -15.75 11.78 12.84
N ASP A 32 -16.89 11.16 13.15
CA ASP A 32 -17.38 11.02 14.53
C ASP A 32 -16.47 10.13 15.39
N SER A 33 -15.79 9.18 14.75
CA SER A 33 -14.92 8.22 15.43
C SER A 33 -13.43 8.54 15.33
N ASN A 34 -13.06 9.60 14.58
CA ASN A 34 -11.67 9.85 14.19
C ASN A 34 -11.04 8.60 13.56
N SER A 35 -11.77 8.02 12.59
CA SER A 35 -11.37 6.84 11.82
C SER A 35 -11.08 5.60 12.67
N ASP A 36 -11.93 5.32 13.67
CA ASP A 36 -11.84 4.09 14.47
C ASP A 36 -12.44 2.91 13.67
N PRO A 37 -11.64 1.88 13.31
CA PRO A 37 -12.14 0.71 12.60
C PRO A 37 -13.27 -0.01 13.36
N ALA A 38 -13.34 0.10 14.69
CA ALA A 38 -14.41 -0.48 15.49
C ALA A 38 -15.79 0.14 15.19
N VAL A 39 -15.82 1.37 14.67
CA VAL A 39 -17.04 2.09 14.26
C VAL A 39 -17.28 1.96 12.75
N VAL A 40 -16.24 2.10 11.93
CA VAL A 40 -16.35 2.08 10.46
C VAL A 40 -16.60 0.68 9.91
N TYR A 41 -15.87 -0.35 10.38
CA TYR A 41 -15.94 -1.70 9.81
C TYR A 41 -17.34 -2.36 9.94
N PRO A 42 -18.11 -2.16 11.02
CA PRO A 42 -19.50 -2.62 11.07
C PRO A 42 -20.38 -2.07 9.94
N ILE A 43 -20.19 -0.81 9.54
CA ILE A 43 -20.93 -0.17 8.44
C ILE A 43 -20.53 -0.80 7.12
N LEU A 44 -19.21 -0.89 6.85
CA LEU A 44 -18.67 -1.55 5.66
C LEU A 44 -19.14 -2.99 5.54
N LYS A 45 -19.16 -3.73 6.65
CA LYS A 45 -19.64 -5.13 6.71
C LYS A 45 -21.13 -5.24 6.38
N ARG A 46 -21.96 -4.37 6.95
CA ARG A 46 -23.42 -4.40 6.72
C ARG A 46 -23.78 -4.06 5.28
N ARG A 47 -23.03 -3.16 4.64
CA ARG A 47 -23.27 -2.66 3.28
C ARG A 47 -22.19 -3.11 2.27
N GLN A 48 -21.55 -4.26 2.51
CA GLN A 48 -20.44 -4.75 1.68
C GLN A 48 -20.80 -4.97 0.21
N HIS A 49 -22.10 -5.17 -0.11
CA HIS A 49 -22.58 -5.31 -1.49
C HIS A 49 -22.47 -4.00 -2.29
N LEU A 50 -22.32 -2.86 -1.60
CA LEU A 50 -22.09 -1.54 -2.19
C LEU A 50 -20.60 -1.23 -2.37
N LEU A 51 -19.68 -2.10 -1.93
CA LEU A 51 -18.25 -1.90 -2.18
C LEU A 51 -17.88 -2.44 -3.57
N ASP A 52 -18.22 -1.67 -4.59
CA ASP A 52 -18.01 -2.01 -6.00
C ASP A 52 -17.52 -0.80 -6.83
N ASP A 53 -17.46 -0.98 -8.15
CA ASP A 53 -17.01 0.06 -9.09
C ASP A 53 -17.96 1.28 -9.11
N THR A 54 -19.24 1.07 -8.77
CA THR A 54 -20.23 2.15 -8.67
C THR A 54 -19.89 3.06 -7.49
N PHE A 55 -19.53 2.48 -6.34
CA PHE A 55 -19.10 3.26 -5.18
C PHE A 55 -17.79 3.99 -5.42
N ALA A 56 -16.82 3.37 -6.11
CA ALA A 56 -15.58 4.05 -6.50
C ALA A 56 -15.85 5.31 -7.34
N GLN A 57 -16.74 5.20 -8.34
CA GLN A 57 -17.15 6.32 -9.18
C GLN A 57 -17.93 7.39 -8.41
N LEU A 58 -18.81 6.99 -7.50
CA LEU A 58 -19.55 7.93 -6.66
C LEU A 58 -18.62 8.70 -5.73
N LEU A 59 -17.69 8.02 -5.06
CA LEU A 59 -16.70 8.64 -4.17
C LEU A 59 -15.87 9.67 -4.94
N GLN A 60 -15.39 9.32 -6.14
CA GLN A 60 -14.66 10.25 -7.00
C GLN A 60 -15.51 11.45 -7.42
N ALA A 61 -16.75 11.23 -7.86
CA ALA A 61 -17.64 12.31 -8.27
C ALA A 61 -17.99 13.25 -7.11
N TYR A 62 -18.21 12.70 -5.91
CA TYR A 62 -18.42 13.45 -4.69
C TYR A 62 -17.19 14.30 -4.34
N ALA A 63 -16.00 13.69 -4.31
CA ALA A 63 -14.76 14.37 -3.99
C ALA A 63 -14.50 15.54 -4.95
N ARG A 64 -14.54 15.31 -6.27
CA ARG A 64 -14.37 16.35 -7.29
C ARG A 64 -15.41 17.47 -7.19
N TYR A 65 -16.65 17.12 -6.86
CA TYR A 65 -17.69 18.13 -6.64
C TYR A 65 -17.33 19.03 -5.46
N VAL A 66 -16.97 18.44 -4.32
CA VAL A 66 -16.52 19.20 -3.14
C VAL A 66 -15.32 20.08 -3.48
N PHE A 67 -14.29 19.52 -4.11
CA PHE A 67 -13.06 20.24 -4.46
C PHE A 67 -13.34 21.44 -5.39
N SER A 68 -14.36 21.34 -6.24
CA SER A 68 -14.75 22.42 -7.16
C SER A 68 -15.56 23.55 -6.51
N GLN A 69 -16.23 23.29 -5.39
CA GLN A 69 -17.18 24.23 -4.77
C GLN A 69 -16.71 24.77 -3.41
N GLY A 70 -15.82 24.05 -2.73
CA GLY A 70 -15.41 24.33 -1.35
C GLY A 70 -14.37 25.46 -1.24
N LYS A 71 -14.28 26.04 -0.04
CA LYS A 71 -13.10 26.84 0.33
C LYS A 71 -11.93 25.91 0.62
N ALA A 72 -10.70 26.43 0.59
CA ALA A 72 -9.50 25.63 0.79
C ALA A 72 -9.50 24.83 2.11
N GLU A 73 -9.99 25.41 3.21
CA GLU A 73 -10.11 24.75 4.52
C GLU A 73 -11.10 23.58 4.46
N ASP A 74 -12.31 23.80 3.94
CA ASP A 74 -13.33 22.76 3.77
C ASP A 74 -12.84 21.60 2.87
N VAL A 75 -12.02 21.92 1.86
CA VAL A 75 -11.44 20.94 0.94
C VAL A 75 -10.39 20.07 1.63
N ALA A 76 -9.56 20.64 2.51
CA ALA A 76 -8.54 19.89 3.24
C ALA A 76 -9.17 18.87 4.20
N ASP A 77 -10.16 19.29 5.00
CA ASP A 77 -10.86 18.41 5.94
C ASP A 77 -11.55 17.25 5.23
N ILE A 78 -12.20 17.53 4.09
CA ILE A 78 -12.87 16.48 3.30
C ILE A 78 -11.86 15.57 2.61
N ALA A 79 -10.73 16.10 2.15
CA ALA A 79 -9.68 15.29 1.55
C ALA A 79 -9.03 14.35 2.59
N GLU A 80 -8.81 14.80 3.82
CA GLU A 80 -8.36 13.95 4.93
C GLU A 80 -9.37 12.85 5.25
N MET A 81 -10.66 13.19 5.37
CA MET A 81 -11.73 12.21 5.61
C MET A 81 -11.79 11.13 4.51
N ILE A 82 -11.72 11.53 3.23
CA ILE A 82 -11.71 10.57 2.11
C ILE A 82 -10.44 9.71 2.16
N GLN A 83 -9.30 10.28 2.55
CA GLN A 83 -8.06 9.53 2.70
C GLN A 83 -8.21 8.43 3.76
N ASN A 84 -8.79 8.73 4.92
CA ASN A 84 -9.00 7.76 5.97
C ASN A 84 -9.95 6.64 5.54
N LEU A 85 -11.06 6.99 4.86
CA LEU A 85 -11.96 6.00 4.28
C LEU A 85 -11.24 5.06 3.29
N CYS A 86 -10.33 5.58 2.47
CA CYS A 86 -9.52 4.75 1.57
C CYS A 86 -8.56 3.83 2.32
N ILE A 87 -8.00 4.26 3.45
CA ILE A 87 -7.18 3.42 4.32
C ILE A 87 -8.04 2.29 4.90
N ASP A 88 -9.19 2.62 5.48
CA ASP A 88 -10.10 1.66 6.09
C ASP A 88 -10.63 0.64 5.08
N ILE A 89 -11.05 1.06 3.88
CA ILE A 89 -11.46 0.16 2.81
C ILE A 89 -10.30 -0.74 2.35
N SER A 90 -9.08 -0.19 2.29
CA SER A 90 -7.88 -0.95 1.94
C SER A 90 -7.48 -1.98 3.00
N GLU A 91 -7.81 -1.77 4.27
CA GLU A 91 -7.51 -2.72 5.36
C GLU A 91 -8.71 -3.61 5.70
N PHE A 92 -9.90 -3.29 5.19
CA PHE A 92 -11.11 -4.03 5.45
C PHE A 92 -11.02 -5.49 4.94
N PRO A 93 -11.13 -6.49 5.84
CA PRO A 93 -10.83 -7.89 5.50
C PRO A 93 -12.00 -8.64 4.83
N LEU A 94 -13.17 -8.02 4.71
CA LEU A 94 -14.38 -8.65 4.17
C LEU A 94 -14.75 -8.04 2.81
N GLY A 95 -15.61 -8.74 2.08
CA GLY A 95 -16.05 -8.34 0.74
C GLY A 95 -15.03 -8.69 -0.35
N SER A 96 -15.14 -8.00 -1.49
CA SER A 96 -14.26 -8.23 -2.64
C SER A 96 -12.97 -7.44 -2.46
N ARG A 97 -11.85 -8.13 -2.16
CA ARG A 97 -10.52 -7.50 -2.09
C ARG A 97 -10.17 -6.73 -3.37
N ALA A 98 -10.59 -7.25 -4.52
CA ALA A 98 -10.39 -6.59 -5.80
C ALA A 98 -11.13 -5.24 -5.86
N ASN A 99 -12.38 -5.18 -5.43
CA ASN A 99 -13.17 -3.95 -5.44
C ASN A 99 -12.61 -2.94 -4.43
N ASN A 100 -12.28 -3.38 -3.22
CA ASN A 100 -11.71 -2.51 -2.18
C ASN A 100 -10.43 -1.80 -2.69
N LEU A 101 -9.58 -2.52 -3.41
CA LEU A 101 -8.38 -1.95 -4.03
C LEU A 101 -8.70 -0.97 -5.15
N GLU A 102 -9.70 -1.23 -6.01
CA GLU A 102 -10.11 -0.26 -7.04
C GLU A 102 -10.71 1.01 -6.44
N ILE A 103 -11.51 0.89 -5.38
CA ILE A 103 -12.05 2.05 -4.63
C ILE A 103 -10.91 2.86 -4.03
N THR A 104 -9.97 2.20 -3.37
CA THR A 104 -8.78 2.82 -2.76
C THR A 104 -7.92 3.55 -3.79
N ILE A 105 -7.61 2.90 -4.92
CA ILE A 105 -6.81 3.49 -6.01
C ILE A 105 -7.53 4.72 -6.56
N THR A 106 -8.84 4.60 -6.83
CA THR A 106 -9.65 5.71 -7.36
C THR A 106 -9.68 6.88 -6.39
N GLY A 107 -9.84 6.63 -5.09
CA GLY A 107 -9.83 7.65 -4.06
C GLY A 107 -8.48 8.35 -3.95
N TYR A 108 -7.37 7.61 -3.84
CA TYR A 108 -6.02 8.19 -3.80
C TYR A 108 -5.67 8.99 -5.05
N GLN A 109 -6.01 8.50 -6.25
CA GLN A 109 -5.84 9.26 -7.49
C GLN A 109 -6.63 10.58 -7.48
N THR A 110 -7.85 10.56 -6.93
CA THR A 110 -8.69 11.76 -6.83
C THR A 110 -8.13 12.75 -5.80
N LEU A 111 -7.57 12.27 -4.69
CA LEU A 111 -6.92 13.10 -3.68
C LEU A 111 -5.64 13.77 -4.19
N LEU A 112 -4.92 13.14 -5.11
CA LEU A 112 -3.75 13.73 -5.77
C LEU A 112 -4.09 14.92 -6.70
N GLU A 113 -5.38 15.17 -6.98
CA GLU A 113 -5.82 16.39 -7.68
C GLU A 113 -5.75 17.64 -6.79
N VAL A 114 -5.79 17.48 -5.46
CA VAL A 114 -5.75 18.60 -4.49
C VAL A 114 -4.47 18.61 -3.67
N TYR A 115 -4.00 17.45 -3.21
CA TYR A 115 -2.73 17.32 -2.52
C TYR A 115 -1.60 17.32 -3.55
N ILE A 116 -1.30 18.47 -4.13
CA ILE A 116 -0.18 18.61 -5.09
C ILE A 116 1.15 18.76 -4.33
N ARG A 117 2.23 18.25 -4.92
CA ARG A 117 3.57 18.23 -4.31
C ARG A 117 4.04 19.58 -3.76
N ASP A 118 3.79 20.68 -4.49
CA ASP A 118 4.33 21.99 -4.11
C ASP A 118 3.59 22.61 -2.90
N ALA A 119 2.30 22.32 -2.75
CA ALA A 119 1.47 22.88 -1.69
C ALA A 119 1.40 21.96 -0.46
N PHE A 120 1.38 20.64 -0.68
CA PHE A 120 1.20 19.61 0.33
C PHE A 120 2.21 18.47 0.13
N PRO A 121 3.53 18.75 0.25
CA PRO A 121 4.56 17.78 -0.11
C PRO A 121 4.46 16.49 0.71
N TYR A 122 4.16 16.61 2.01
CA TYR A 122 4.05 15.47 2.92
C TYR A 122 2.84 14.60 2.59
N GLU A 123 1.65 15.19 2.46
CA GLU A 123 0.41 14.50 2.13
C GLU A 123 0.48 13.86 0.74
N TRP A 124 1.04 14.58 -0.24
CA TRP A 124 1.29 14.06 -1.58
C TRP A 124 2.20 12.82 -1.53
N ALA A 125 3.32 12.88 -0.83
CA ALA A 125 4.25 11.75 -0.72
C ALA A 125 3.62 10.55 0.01
N ARG A 126 2.84 10.80 1.07
CA ARG A 126 2.05 9.79 1.77
C ARG A 126 1.08 9.08 0.85
N LEU A 127 0.34 9.85 0.05
CA LEU A 127 -0.61 9.30 -0.93
C LEU A 127 0.10 8.51 -2.03
N GLN A 128 1.24 8.99 -2.54
CA GLN A 128 2.03 8.26 -3.51
C GLN A 128 2.52 6.91 -2.97
N ASN A 129 3.04 6.86 -1.73
CA ASN A 129 3.44 5.59 -1.11
C ASN A 129 2.24 4.65 -0.91
N ASN A 130 1.10 5.15 -0.44
CA ASN A 130 -0.10 4.33 -0.23
C ASN A 130 -0.72 3.85 -1.55
N LEU A 131 -0.69 4.68 -2.60
CA LEU A 131 -1.09 4.32 -3.96
C LEU A 131 -0.16 3.24 -4.53
N GLY A 132 1.15 3.34 -4.26
CA GLY A 132 2.12 2.31 -4.61
C GLY A 132 1.78 0.95 -3.99
N LEU A 133 1.37 0.95 -2.72
CA LEU A 133 0.94 -0.26 -2.01
C LEU A 133 -0.34 -0.85 -2.59
N ALA A 134 -1.31 0.00 -2.91
CA ALA A 134 -2.56 -0.43 -3.53
C ALA A 134 -2.31 -1.06 -4.91
N TYR A 135 -1.44 -0.47 -5.74
CA TYR A 135 -1.01 -1.06 -7.01
C TYR A 135 -0.22 -2.35 -6.86
N LEU A 136 0.68 -2.43 -5.86
CA LEU A 136 1.47 -3.63 -5.59
C LEU A 136 0.58 -4.84 -5.30
N TYR A 137 -0.59 -4.66 -4.69
CA TYR A 137 -1.53 -5.73 -4.39
C TYR A 137 -2.76 -5.78 -5.31
N ARG A 138 -2.87 -4.87 -6.29
CA ARG A 138 -4.00 -4.80 -7.21
C ARG A 138 -4.19 -6.10 -7.97
N ILE A 139 -5.41 -6.64 -7.88
CA ILE A 139 -5.83 -7.92 -8.46
C ILE A 139 -6.26 -7.76 -9.93
N ARG A 140 -6.90 -6.65 -10.27
CA ARG A 140 -7.40 -6.38 -11.62
C ARG A 140 -6.34 -5.71 -12.49
N GLY A 141 -6.48 -5.86 -13.81
CA GLY A 141 -5.53 -5.33 -14.79
C GLY A 141 -4.29 -6.21 -14.97
N GLU A 142 -3.42 -5.81 -15.89
CA GLU A 142 -2.19 -6.54 -16.18
C GLU A 142 -1.20 -6.40 -15.02
N ARG A 143 -0.70 -7.54 -14.50
CA ARG A 143 0.19 -7.56 -13.33
C ARG A 143 1.46 -6.73 -13.55
N ALA A 144 1.99 -6.76 -14.77
CA ALA A 144 3.16 -5.97 -15.13
C ALA A 144 2.91 -4.47 -15.03
N ASP A 145 1.75 -3.97 -15.51
CA ASP A 145 1.41 -2.55 -15.44
C ASP A 145 1.16 -2.09 -14.02
N ASN A 146 0.51 -2.92 -13.20
CA ASN A 146 0.31 -2.65 -11.78
C ASN A 146 1.66 -2.49 -11.05
N LEU A 147 2.62 -3.36 -11.34
CA LEU A 147 3.96 -3.28 -10.74
C LEU A 147 4.73 -2.02 -11.19
N GLU A 148 4.66 -1.63 -12.46
CA GLU A 148 5.28 -0.37 -12.90
C GLU A 148 4.62 0.85 -12.23
N SER A 149 3.30 0.81 -12.04
CA SER A 149 2.56 1.88 -11.36
C SER A 149 2.95 1.96 -9.88
N ALA A 150 3.14 0.81 -9.22
CA ALA A 150 3.64 0.76 -7.85
C ALA A 150 5.04 1.35 -7.72
N ILE A 151 5.97 0.95 -8.59
CA ILE A 151 7.35 1.46 -8.63
C ILE A 151 7.36 2.97 -8.84
N ALA A 152 6.60 3.46 -9.82
CA ALA A 152 6.51 4.90 -10.10
C ALA A 152 6.00 5.69 -8.88
N ALA A 153 4.96 5.20 -8.22
CA ALA A 153 4.40 5.86 -7.04
C ALA A 153 5.37 5.87 -5.85
N TYR A 154 6.09 4.76 -5.58
CA TYR A 154 7.13 4.76 -4.55
C TYR A 154 8.29 5.71 -4.86
N ILE A 155 8.76 5.75 -6.11
CA ILE A 155 9.79 6.70 -6.55
C ILE A 155 9.32 8.14 -6.33
N LEU A 156 8.09 8.47 -6.71
CA LEU A 156 7.50 9.79 -6.47
C LEU A 156 7.47 10.14 -4.97
N SER A 157 7.09 9.20 -4.09
CA SER A 157 7.11 9.44 -2.65
C SER A 157 8.51 9.77 -2.10
N LEU A 158 9.55 9.14 -2.67
CA LEU A 158 10.96 9.35 -2.29
C LEU A 158 11.53 10.68 -2.79
N GLU A 159 10.80 11.43 -3.63
CA GLU A 159 11.19 12.80 -4.00
C GLU A 159 10.93 13.83 -2.87
N VAL A 160 10.17 13.44 -1.84
CA VAL A 160 9.88 14.26 -0.65
C VAL A 160 10.36 13.55 0.61
N TYR A 161 10.02 12.27 0.77
CA TYR A 161 10.55 11.46 1.85
C TYR A 161 12.03 11.22 1.59
N ILE A 162 12.87 12.09 2.14
CA ILE A 162 14.32 11.95 2.15
C ILE A 162 14.77 11.52 3.54
N ARG A 163 15.85 10.73 3.60
CA ARG A 163 16.36 10.11 4.84
C ARG A 163 16.49 11.09 6.01
N ASP A 164 16.99 12.30 5.76
CA ASP A 164 17.31 13.25 6.83
C ASP A 164 16.06 13.96 7.41
N ALA A 165 15.01 14.14 6.60
CA ALA A 165 13.79 14.86 7.00
C ALA A 165 12.68 13.91 7.47
N PHE A 166 12.56 12.75 6.82
CA PHE A 166 11.50 11.76 7.04
C PHE A 166 12.12 10.35 7.08
N PRO A 167 12.99 10.05 8.06
CA PRO A 167 13.77 8.82 8.06
C PRO A 167 12.90 7.58 8.02
N TYR A 168 11.82 7.55 8.82
CA TYR A 168 10.91 6.42 8.89
C TYR A 168 10.16 6.20 7.57
N GLU A 169 9.55 7.26 7.03
CA GLU A 169 8.78 7.20 5.79
C GLU A 169 9.68 6.88 4.59
N TRP A 170 10.90 7.43 4.55
CA TRP A 170 11.89 7.10 3.54
C TRP A 170 12.24 5.62 3.57
N ALA A 171 12.55 5.06 4.74
CA ALA A 171 12.87 3.63 4.87
C ALA A 171 11.68 2.74 4.51
N ARG A 172 10.47 3.11 4.92
CA ARG A 172 9.23 2.43 4.52
C ARG A 172 9.07 2.40 3.00
N SER A 173 9.19 3.56 2.34
CA SER A 173 9.09 3.66 0.89
C SER A 173 10.18 2.87 0.18
N GLN A 174 11.42 2.85 0.70
CA GLN A 174 12.50 2.04 0.16
C GLN A 174 12.23 0.53 0.27
N ASN A 175 11.80 0.04 1.43
CA ASN A 175 11.43 -1.37 1.59
C ASN A 175 10.27 -1.77 0.65
N ASN A 176 9.27 -0.91 0.51
CA ASN A 176 8.15 -1.14 -0.39
C ASN A 176 8.57 -1.14 -1.87
N LEU A 177 9.47 -0.24 -2.25
CA LEU A 177 10.08 -0.20 -3.57
C LEU A 177 10.87 -1.49 -3.85
N GLY A 178 11.61 -1.99 -2.87
CA GLY A 178 12.27 -3.29 -2.95
C GLY A 178 11.30 -4.45 -3.21
N ASN A 179 10.15 -4.46 -2.53
CA ASN A 179 9.09 -5.46 -2.73
C ASN A 179 8.47 -5.38 -4.15
N ALA A 180 8.38 -4.18 -4.71
CA ALA A 180 7.91 -3.98 -6.07
C ALA A 180 8.95 -4.48 -7.09
N TYR A 181 10.23 -4.17 -6.90
CA TYR A 181 11.31 -4.63 -7.77
C TYR A 181 11.50 -6.15 -7.76
N ILE A 182 11.44 -6.79 -6.58
CA ILE A 182 11.56 -8.25 -6.51
C ILE A 182 10.42 -8.97 -7.23
N SER A 183 9.24 -8.33 -7.32
CA SER A 183 8.06 -8.84 -8.02
C SER A 183 7.99 -8.43 -9.49
N ARG A 184 8.82 -7.48 -9.93
CA ARG A 184 8.74 -6.82 -11.25
C ARG A 184 8.93 -7.81 -12.40
N ILE A 185 8.02 -7.73 -13.37
CA ILE A 185 7.98 -8.61 -14.56
C ILE A 185 8.78 -8.03 -15.73
N ARG A 186 8.77 -6.70 -15.90
CA ARG A 186 9.46 -6.01 -16.98
C ARG A 186 10.93 -5.77 -16.65
N GLY A 187 11.76 -5.66 -17.69
CA GLY A 187 13.21 -5.52 -17.56
C GLY A 187 13.92 -6.83 -17.25
N GLU A 188 15.24 -6.78 -17.16
CA GLU A 188 16.05 -7.95 -16.85
C GLU A 188 15.86 -8.37 -15.39
N ARG A 189 15.65 -9.67 -15.16
CA ARG A 189 15.41 -10.20 -13.81
C ARG A 189 16.57 -9.91 -12.86
N ALA A 190 17.81 -9.96 -13.36
CA ALA A 190 19.02 -9.69 -12.59
C ALA A 190 19.05 -8.24 -12.09
N ASP A 191 18.78 -7.27 -12.97
CA ASP A 191 18.77 -5.84 -12.62
C ASP A 191 17.64 -5.49 -11.64
N ASN A 192 16.48 -6.13 -11.79
CA ASN A 192 15.37 -5.98 -10.85
C ASN A 192 15.75 -6.49 -9.45
N LEU A 193 16.50 -7.60 -9.35
CA LEU A 193 16.98 -8.11 -8.07
C LEU A 193 18.02 -7.19 -7.43
N GLU A 194 18.97 -6.65 -8.19
CA GLU A 194 19.93 -5.66 -7.66
C GLU A 194 19.23 -4.39 -7.18
N SER A 195 18.21 -3.93 -7.91
CA SER A 195 17.41 -2.76 -7.50
C SER A 195 16.66 -3.04 -6.20
N ALA A 196 16.12 -4.26 -6.02
CA ALA A 196 15.48 -4.66 -4.78
C ALA A 196 16.46 -4.71 -3.60
N ILE A 197 17.63 -5.33 -3.80
CA ILE A 197 18.70 -5.42 -2.80
C ILE A 197 19.13 -4.01 -2.37
N ALA A 198 19.38 -3.12 -3.33
CA ALA A 198 19.78 -1.74 -3.05
C ALA A 198 18.71 -1.01 -2.20
N ALA A 199 17.44 -1.15 -2.55
CA ALA A 199 16.34 -0.51 -1.81
C ALA A 199 16.21 -1.06 -0.38
N TYR A 200 16.34 -2.38 -0.17
CA TYR A 200 16.33 -2.96 1.18
C TYR A 200 17.53 -2.52 2.01
N ILE A 201 18.73 -2.43 1.42
CA ILE A 201 19.93 -1.93 2.12
C ILE A 201 19.71 -0.48 2.56
N LEU A 202 19.16 0.38 1.69
CA LEU A 202 18.81 1.76 2.04
C LEU A 202 17.80 1.81 3.20
N SER A 203 16.74 1.00 3.16
CA SER A 203 15.77 0.90 4.26
C SER A 203 16.45 0.54 5.60
N LEU A 204 17.39 -0.41 5.58
CA LEU A 204 18.13 -0.87 6.76
C LEU A 204 19.12 0.17 7.35
N GLU A 205 19.35 1.30 6.67
CA GLU A 205 20.10 2.43 7.25
C GLU A 205 19.32 3.13 8.37
N VAL A 206 17.99 3.06 8.34
CA VAL A 206 17.11 3.66 9.36
C VAL A 206 16.42 2.58 10.18
N TYR A 207 15.85 1.56 9.53
CA TYR A 207 15.27 0.43 10.21
C TYR A 207 16.39 -0.38 10.83
N ILE A 208 16.79 -0.03 12.04
CA ILE A 208 17.77 -0.76 12.84
C ILE A 208 17.07 -1.54 13.94
N ARG A 209 17.66 -2.67 14.35
CA ARG A 209 17.07 -3.60 15.33
C ARG A 209 16.58 -2.92 16.61
N ASP A 210 17.33 -1.93 17.11
CA ASP A 210 17.04 -1.32 18.41
C ASP A 210 15.87 -0.31 18.36
N SER A 211 15.65 0.37 17.23
CA SER A 211 14.62 1.40 17.08
C SER A 211 13.37 0.90 16.36
N PHE A 212 13.54 0.01 15.38
CA PHE A 212 12.46 -0.54 14.56
C PHE A 212 12.64 -2.05 14.41
N PRO A 213 12.61 -2.83 15.51
CA PRO A 213 12.94 -4.26 15.47
C PRO A 213 12.12 -5.04 14.46
N TYR A 214 10.82 -4.73 14.34
CA TYR A 214 9.90 -5.45 13.47
C TYR A 214 10.10 -5.11 12.00
N ASP A 215 10.26 -3.83 11.67
CA ASP A 215 10.53 -3.39 10.31
C ASP A 215 11.92 -3.84 9.84
N TRP A 216 12.91 -3.81 10.73
CA TRP A 216 14.25 -4.33 10.47
C TRP A 216 14.20 -5.82 10.14
N ALA A 217 13.56 -6.65 10.97
CA ALA A 217 13.46 -8.10 10.72
C ALA A 217 12.66 -8.44 9.45
N GLY A 218 11.60 -7.68 9.18
CA GLY A 218 10.83 -7.79 7.93
C GLY A 218 11.70 -7.49 6.71
N THR A 219 12.45 -6.40 6.76
CA THR A 219 13.36 -5.98 5.69
C THR A 219 14.52 -6.97 5.51
N GLN A 220 15.09 -7.51 6.59
CA GLN A 220 16.10 -8.57 6.55
C GLN A 220 15.56 -9.84 5.88
N THR A 221 14.32 -10.23 6.18
CA THR A 221 13.68 -11.36 5.50
C THR A 221 13.57 -11.13 4.00
N ASN A 222 13.15 -9.93 3.59
CA ASN A 222 13.00 -9.58 2.17
C ASN A 222 14.36 -9.52 1.45
N LEU A 223 15.38 -8.99 2.12
CA LEU A 223 16.76 -8.95 1.64
C LEU A 223 17.32 -10.37 1.46
N GLY A 224 17.05 -11.28 2.41
CA GLY A 224 17.42 -12.68 2.30
C GLY A 224 16.78 -13.36 1.10
N ILE A 225 15.50 -13.09 0.82
CA ILE A 225 14.82 -13.61 -0.39
C ILE A 225 15.46 -13.05 -1.65
N ALA A 226 15.81 -11.77 -1.66
CA ALA A 226 16.47 -11.14 -2.81
C ALA A 226 17.86 -11.76 -3.08
N TYR A 227 18.66 -12.00 -2.04
CA TYR A 227 19.95 -12.69 -2.16
C TYR A 227 19.79 -14.13 -2.61
N ASP A 228 18.82 -14.87 -2.07
CA ASP A 228 18.57 -16.26 -2.48
C ASP A 228 18.18 -16.36 -3.97
N ASN A 229 17.52 -15.34 -4.51
CA ASN A 229 17.14 -15.28 -5.93
C ASN A 229 18.17 -14.57 -6.82
N ARG A 230 19.23 -14.01 -6.25
CA ARG A 230 20.19 -13.14 -6.96
C ARG A 230 20.94 -13.90 -8.07
N ILE A 231 20.98 -13.30 -9.25
CA ILE A 231 21.59 -13.88 -10.46
C ILE A 231 23.07 -13.49 -10.60
N PHE A 232 23.44 -12.27 -10.24
CA PHE A 232 24.83 -11.82 -10.31
C PHE A 232 25.67 -12.31 -9.13
N GLY A 233 26.95 -12.57 -9.38
CA GLY A 233 27.89 -13.10 -8.41
C GLY A 233 27.86 -14.63 -8.30
N GLU A 234 28.67 -15.17 -7.42
CA GLU A 234 28.73 -16.61 -7.17
C GLU A 234 27.51 -17.05 -6.35
N ARG A 235 26.88 -18.15 -6.77
CA ARG A 235 25.67 -18.67 -6.12
C ARG A 235 25.89 -18.98 -4.64
N ALA A 236 27.05 -19.54 -4.30
CA ALA A 236 27.42 -19.87 -2.92
C ALA A 236 27.50 -18.61 -2.03
N ASP A 237 28.15 -17.54 -2.50
CA ASP A 237 28.27 -16.29 -1.75
C ASP A 237 26.89 -15.64 -1.53
N ASN A 238 26.04 -15.67 -2.56
CA ASN A 238 24.67 -15.16 -2.46
C ASN A 238 23.83 -15.96 -1.43
N LEU A 239 24.05 -17.27 -1.32
CA LEU A 239 23.39 -18.10 -0.31
C LEU A 239 23.87 -17.78 1.11
N GLU A 240 25.17 -17.53 1.31
CA GLU A 240 25.67 -17.09 2.62
C GLU A 240 25.05 -15.75 3.03
N LEU A 241 24.91 -14.80 2.11
CA LEU A 241 24.24 -13.53 2.36
C LEU A 241 22.76 -13.72 2.72
N ALA A 242 22.06 -14.61 2.01
CA ALA A 242 20.67 -14.95 2.31
C ALA A 242 20.52 -15.58 3.71
N ILE A 243 21.35 -16.57 4.03
CA ILE A 243 21.39 -17.23 5.34
C ILE A 243 21.66 -16.22 6.45
N ALA A 244 22.63 -15.31 6.27
CA ALA A 244 22.92 -14.25 7.23
C ALA A 244 21.71 -13.35 7.48
N ALA A 245 21.04 -12.88 6.42
CA ALA A 245 19.86 -12.02 6.52
C ALA A 245 18.68 -12.74 7.22
N TYR A 246 18.43 -14.01 6.90
CA TYR A 246 17.39 -14.79 7.58
C TYR A 246 17.70 -15.01 9.06
N ASN A 247 18.96 -15.27 9.42
CA ASN A 247 19.35 -15.38 10.82
C ASN A 247 19.15 -14.07 11.58
N LEU A 248 19.48 -12.92 10.97
CA LEU A 248 19.24 -11.61 11.56
C LEU A 248 17.74 -11.38 11.82
N SER A 249 16.88 -11.69 10.85
CA SER A 249 15.42 -11.62 11.02
C SER A 249 14.92 -12.46 12.22
N LEU A 250 15.48 -13.66 12.40
CA LEU A 250 15.13 -14.59 13.48
C LEU A 250 15.61 -14.15 14.87
N GLU A 251 16.41 -13.09 14.99
CA GLU A 251 16.72 -12.47 16.29
C GLU A 251 15.51 -11.74 16.88
N VAL A 252 14.55 -11.32 16.05
CA VAL A 252 13.34 -10.60 16.46
C VAL A 252 12.10 -11.46 16.27
N TYR A 253 11.96 -12.08 15.09
CA TYR A 253 10.85 -12.98 14.83
C TYR A 253 11.12 -14.30 15.53
N THR A 254 10.46 -14.49 16.67
CA THR A 254 10.49 -15.73 17.44
C THR A 254 9.18 -16.48 17.27
N ARG A 255 9.20 -17.78 17.56
CA ARG A 255 7.99 -18.61 17.53
C ARG A 255 6.86 -18.05 18.43
N ASP A 256 7.22 -17.38 19.52
CA ASP A 256 6.25 -16.95 20.53
C ASP A 256 5.67 -15.55 20.23
N SER A 257 6.46 -14.63 19.67
CA SER A 257 6.02 -13.25 19.35
C SER A 257 5.49 -13.07 17.92
N PHE A 258 6.04 -13.83 16.95
CA PHE A 258 5.73 -13.72 15.52
C PHE A 258 5.75 -15.10 14.85
N PRO A 259 4.85 -16.02 15.22
CA PRO A 259 4.90 -17.41 14.77
C PRO A 259 4.87 -17.56 13.25
N TYR A 260 4.14 -16.68 12.55
CA TYR A 260 4.04 -16.71 11.09
C TYR A 260 5.35 -16.26 10.42
N GLU A 261 5.87 -15.11 10.82
CA GLU A 261 7.10 -14.54 10.28
C GLU A 261 8.33 -15.39 10.64
N TRP A 262 8.35 -15.95 11.85
CA TRP A 262 9.36 -16.93 12.28
C TRP A 262 9.31 -18.17 11.40
N ALA A 263 8.14 -18.78 11.19
CA ALA A 263 8.00 -19.97 10.35
C ALA A 263 8.41 -19.69 8.90
N ARG A 264 8.04 -18.52 8.36
CA ARG A 264 8.46 -18.09 7.01
C ARG A 264 9.97 -17.95 6.91
N SER A 265 10.60 -17.29 7.88
CA SER A 265 12.06 -17.08 7.90
C SER A 265 12.82 -18.39 8.09
N GLN A 266 12.35 -19.29 8.96
CA GLN A 266 12.89 -20.64 9.12
C GLN A 266 12.77 -21.48 7.85
N ASN A 267 11.62 -21.43 7.17
CA ASN A 267 11.42 -22.15 5.92
C ASN A 267 12.42 -21.67 4.85
N ASN A 268 12.56 -20.36 4.68
CA ASN A 268 13.49 -19.79 3.71
C ASN A 268 14.95 -20.10 4.06
N LEU A 269 15.30 -20.09 5.35
CA LEU A 269 16.60 -20.50 5.84
C LEU A 269 16.88 -21.98 5.52
N GLY A 270 15.89 -22.86 5.72
CA GLY A 270 15.99 -24.27 5.36
C GLY A 270 16.20 -24.50 3.86
N ILE A 271 15.48 -23.75 3.01
CA ILE A 271 15.66 -23.77 1.56
C ILE A 271 17.09 -23.32 1.19
N ALA A 272 17.57 -22.22 1.77
CA ALA A 272 18.90 -21.70 1.49
C ALA A 272 20.00 -22.69 1.88
N TYR A 273 19.91 -23.34 3.05
CA TYR A 273 20.84 -24.39 3.45
C TYR A 273 20.78 -25.62 2.54
N GLY A 274 19.58 -25.99 2.05
CA GLY A 274 19.43 -27.10 1.11
C GLY A 274 20.03 -26.82 -0.28
N ASN A 275 20.15 -25.55 -0.65
CA ASN A 275 20.71 -25.09 -1.92
C ASN A 275 22.21 -24.73 -1.85
N ARG A 276 22.80 -24.70 -0.65
CA ARG A 276 24.21 -24.37 -0.38
C ARG A 276 25.16 -25.44 -0.91
#